data_AF-A0A0B1PCX7-F1
#
_entry.id   AF-A0A0B1PCX7-F1
#
_cell.length_a   1.000
_cell.length_b   1.000
_cell.length_c   1.000
_cell.angle_alpha   90.00
_cell.angle_beta   90.00
_cell.angle_gamma   90.00
#
_symmetry.space_group_name_H-M   'P 1'
#
loop_
_entity.id
_entity.type
_entity.pdbx_description
1 polymer ?
#
loop_
_entity_poly.entity_id
_entity_poly.type
_entity_poly.pdbx_seq_one_letter_code
_entity_poly.pdbx_strand_id
1 'polypeptide(L)'
;MIDSGTDDDSNYAQYLADYEENELDSYISEDDDDDPSSDSYEFMQNIGAYFTDASFIHRLTGEDVFTKPKDIPNYFFTIDDRFTAQVLQGIMPDSGALNLSTISKAQYLALKREDPSVHLKTSNAGQANIQFGPGKLVSSIGAVNLVTAIGNITFHILNTPTRFLLCLKDMENLKVNFNNITNELVQGANRIPLIRKWGHAWFHLRRTENA
;
A
#
# COMPACT_ATOMS: atom_id res chain seq x y z
N MET A 1 51.59 3.14 -10.01
CA MET A 1 51.46 2.13 -8.95
C MET A 1 50.08 2.32 -8.37
N ILE A 2 49.17 1.41 -8.69
CA ILE A 2 47.81 1.39 -8.16
C ILE A 2 47.88 0.52 -6.91
N ASP A 3 47.56 1.11 -5.75
CA ASP A 3 47.43 0.40 -4.49
C ASP A 3 45.97 -0.07 -4.38
N SER A 4 45.78 -1.38 -4.37
CA SER A 4 44.50 -2.05 -4.23
C SER A 4 44.31 -2.44 -2.77
N GLY A 5 43.56 -1.63 -2.03
CA GLY A 5 43.09 -1.98 -0.69
C GLY A 5 42.09 -3.14 -0.79
N THR A 6 42.46 -4.28 -0.23
CA THR A 6 41.59 -5.42 0.00
C THR A 6 40.75 -5.15 1.25
N ASP A 7 39.47 -4.87 1.07
CA ASP A 7 38.48 -4.84 2.15
C ASP A 7 38.11 -6.28 2.56
N ASP A 8 38.01 -6.43 3.88
CA ASP A 8 37.92 -7.66 4.65
C ASP A 8 36.47 -8.20 4.68
N ASP A 9 36.14 -9.10 3.75
CA ASP A 9 34.84 -9.81 3.66
C ASP A 9 34.57 -10.75 4.85
N SER A 10 35.51 -10.88 5.79
CA SER A 10 35.45 -11.82 6.92
C SER A 10 34.52 -11.36 8.05
N ASN A 11 34.14 -10.08 8.10
CA ASN A 11 33.49 -9.48 9.29
C ASN A 11 31.96 -9.56 9.26
N TYR A 12 31.34 -9.65 8.08
CA TYR A 12 29.88 -9.62 7.98
C TYR A 12 29.21 -10.94 8.40
N ALA A 13 29.83 -12.08 8.07
CA ALA A 13 29.33 -13.39 8.46
C ALA A 13 29.36 -13.60 9.99
N GLN A 14 30.34 -12.99 10.66
CA GLN A 14 30.49 -13.07 12.10
C GLN A 14 29.48 -12.17 12.83
N TYR A 15 29.21 -10.99 12.28
CA TYR A 15 28.13 -10.11 12.75
C TYR A 15 26.75 -10.78 12.66
N LEU A 16 26.48 -11.54 11.60
CA LEU A 16 25.22 -12.27 11.45
C LEU A 16 25.08 -13.41 12.48
N ALA A 17 26.17 -14.14 12.76
CA ALA A 17 26.16 -15.20 13.77
C ALA A 17 25.92 -14.65 15.18
N ASP A 18 26.55 -13.52 15.53
CA ASP A 18 26.37 -12.87 16.83
C ASP A 18 24.97 -12.23 16.98
N TYR A 19 24.31 -11.87 15.87
CA TYR A 19 22.93 -11.35 15.87
C TYR A 19 21.89 -12.46 16.04
N GLU A 20 22.11 -13.62 15.41
CA GLU A 20 21.19 -14.77 15.50
C GLU A 20 21.23 -15.48 16.87
N GLU A 21 22.35 -15.47 17.59
CA GLU A 21 22.44 -16.07 18.93
C GLU A 21 21.82 -15.21 20.06
N ASN A 22 21.49 -13.94 19.81
CA ASN A 22 21.07 -13.00 20.86
C ASN A 22 19.57 -12.65 20.85
N GLU A 23 18.76 -13.28 19.99
CA GLU A 23 17.35 -12.93 19.76
C GLU A 23 16.33 -13.87 20.46
N LEU A 24 16.68 -14.49 21.61
CA LEU A 24 15.72 -15.33 22.33
C LEU A 24 15.38 -14.95 23.79
N ASP A 25 16.00 -13.95 24.41
CA ASP A 25 15.88 -13.77 25.87
C ASP A 25 15.47 -12.37 26.39
N SER A 26 14.92 -11.45 25.56
CA SER A 26 14.71 -10.06 26.05
C SER A 26 13.31 -9.43 26.00
N TYR A 27 12.24 -10.15 25.64
CA TYR A 27 10.89 -9.55 25.69
C TYR A 27 9.81 -10.46 26.25
N ILE A 28 9.93 -10.82 27.52
CA ILE A 28 8.75 -11.06 28.37
C ILE A 28 8.96 -10.35 29.71
N SER A 29 8.44 -9.14 29.81
CA SER A 29 8.03 -8.52 31.08
C SER A 29 6.72 -7.76 30.84
N GLU A 30 5.63 -8.34 31.34
CA GLU A 30 4.47 -7.76 32.06
C GLU A 30 4.33 -6.21 31.99
N ASP A 31 3.20 -5.56 31.68
CA ASP A 31 1.79 -5.85 31.98
C ASP A 31 0.79 -4.99 31.15
N ASP A 32 -0.47 -5.48 31.14
CA ASP A 32 -1.80 -4.82 31.05
C ASP A 32 -2.47 -4.40 29.70
N ASP A 33 -3.54 -5.18 29.41
CA ASP A 33 -4.90 -4.83 28.95
C ASP A 33 -5.16 -4.26 27.53
N ASP A 34 -5.37 -5.16 26.57
CA ASP A 34 -6.59 -5.28 25.74
C ASP A 34 -6.42 -6.44 24.73
N ASP A 35 -6.95 -7.62 25.05
CA ASP A 35 -6.83 -8.86 24.25
C ASP A 35 -7.64 -8.79 22.93
N PRO A 36 -7.00 -8.81 21.74
CA PRO A 36 -7.65 -9.15 20.50
C PRO A 36 -7.52 -10.66 20.32
N SER A 37 -8.60 -11.39 20.69
CA SER A 37 -8.76 -12.86 20.63
C SER A 37 -7.58 -13.65 20.05
N SER A 38 -6.90 -14.42 20.91
CA SER A 38 -5.87 -15.43 20.65
C SER A 38 -5.95 -16.13 19.28
N ASP A 39 -7.16 -16.47 18.82
CA ASP A 39 -7.41 -17.14 17.53
C ASP A 39 -6.88 -16.37 16.30
N SER A 40 -6.84 -15.03 16.38
CA SER A 40 -6.41 -14.17 15.26
C SER A 40 -4.89 -14.15 15.09
N TYR A 41 -4.14 -14.22 16.18
CA TYR A 41 -2.68 -14.28 16.17
C TYR A 41 -2.19 -15.66 15.72
N GLU A 42 -2.82 -16.72 16.20
CA GLU A 42 -2.48 -18.09 15.81
C GLU A 42 -2.81 -18.34 14.32
N PHE A 43 -3.91 -17.75 13.82
CA PHE A 43 -4.24 -17.76 12.40
C PHE A 43 -3.21 -17.01 11.55
N MET A 44 -2.78 -15.82 11.98
CA MET A 44 -1.77 -15.04 11.23
C MET A 44 -0.38 -15.69 11.25
N GLN A 45 0.03 -16.30 12.36
CA GLN A 45 1.27 -17.07 12.44
C GLN A 45 1.23 -18.32 11.53
N ASN A 46 0.11 -19.03 11.50
CA ASN A 46 -0.08 -20.17 10.60
C ASN A 46 -0.01 -19.78 9.11
N ILE A 47 -0.50 -18.60 8.75
CA ILE A 47 -0.41 -18.09 7.37
C ILE A 47 1.04 -17.69 7.01
N GLY A 48 1.76 -17.05 7.93
CA GLY A 48 3.17 -16.69 7.72
C GLY A 48 4.06 -17.91 7.51
N ALA A 49 3.86 -18.95 8.33
CA ALA A 49 4.53 -20.24 8.17
C ALA A 49 4.19 -20.90 6.82
N TYR A 50 2.90 -20.90 6.44
CA TYR A 50 2.44 -21.45 5.16
C TYR A 50 3.08 -20.76 3.94
N PHE A 51 3.17 -19.42 3.94
CA PHE A 51 3.80 -18.70 2.84
C PHE A 51 5.31 -18.91 2.78
N THR A 52 5.96 -18.99 3.95
CA THR A 52 7.40 -19.26 4.03
C THR A 52 7.71 -20.63 3.44
N ASP A 53 6.95 -21.65 3.84
CA ASP A 53 7.10 -23.02 3.34
C ASP A 53 6.80 -23.10 1.82
N ALA A 54 5.73 -22.46 1.35
CA ALA A 54 5.40 -22.41 -0.08
C ALA A 54 6.50 -21.72 -0.92
N SER A 55 7.09 -20.63 -0.42
CA SER A 55 8.18 -19.92 -1.09
C SER A 55 9.47 -20.75 -1.15
N PHE A 56 9.74 -21.52 -0.10
CA PHE A 56 10.88 -22.42 0.00
C PHE A 56 10.73 -23.60 -0.97
N ILE A 57 9.54 -24.22 -1.03
CA ILE A 57 9.25 -25.29 -1.98
C ILE A 57 9.39 -24.81 -3.42
N HIS A 58 8.82 -23.66 -3.78
CA HIS A 58 8.97 -23.09 -5.12
C HIS A 58 10.44 -22.89 -5.51
N ARG A 59 11.27 -22.42 -4.57
CA ARG A 59 12.72 -22.22 -4.80
C ARG A 59 13.46 -23.55 -5.04
N LEU A 60 13.02 -24.63 -4.42
CA LEU A 60 13.66 -25.96 -4.53
C LEU A 60 13.16 -26.77 -5.73
N THR A 61 11.86 -26.75 -6.00
CA THR A 61 11.25 -27.64 -6.99
C THR A 61 10.90 -26.92 -8.30
N GLY A 62 10.87 -25.58 -8.31
CA GLY A 62 10.33 -24.80 -9.41
C GLY A 62 8.83 -24.99 -9.61
N GLU A 63 8.15 -25.73 -8.71
CA GLU A 63 6.71 -25.91 -8.76
C GLU A 63 6.04 -24.70 -8.12
N ASP A 64 5.32 -23.95 -8.94
CA ASP A 64 4.43 -22.90 -8.47
C ASP A 64 3.07 -23.53 -8.13
N VAL A 65 2.79 -23.69 -6.83
CA VAL A 65 1.49 -24.16 -6.30
C VAL A 65 0.31 -23.25 -6.67
N PHE A 66 0.55 -22.08 -7.26
CA PHE A 66 -0.44 -21.15 -7.83
C PHE A 66 -0.64 -21.31 -9.34
N THR A 67 0.13 -22.16 -10.05
CA THR A 67 -0.08 -22.45 -11.49
C THR A 67 -1.28 -23.34 -11.79
N LYS A 68 -1.82 -24.02 -10.79
CA LYS A 68 -3.11 -24.72 -10.94
C LYS A 68 -4.21 -23.66 -11.00
N PRO A 69 -5.11 -23.67 -12.00
CA PRO A 69 -6.24 -22.75 -12.03
C PRO A 69 -7.14 -23.10 -10.84
N LYS A 70 -6.96 -22.36 -9.75
CA LYS A 70 -7.90 -22.33 -8.65
C LYS A 70 -9.04 -21.45 -9.16
N ASP A 71 -10.19 -22.05 -9.45
CA ASP A 71 -11.51 -21.37 -9.54
C ASP A 71 -11.93 -20.76 -8.19
N ILE A 72 -10.96 -20.40 -7.35
CA ILE A 72 -11.15 -19.69 -6.11
C ILE A 72 -11.05 -18.22 -6.50
N PRO A 73 -12.13 -17.43 -6.43
CA PRO A 73 -12.05 -15.99 -6.63
C PRO A 73 -10.90 -15.44 -5.77
N ASN A 74 -10.01 -14.68 -6.42
CA ASN A 74 -8.86 -14.01 -5.80
C ASN A 74 -9.35 -13.08 -4.67
N TYR A 75 -9.58 -13.63 -3.47
CA TYR A 75 -10.02 -12.90 -2.28
C TYR A 75 -8.84 -12.47 -1.39
N PHE A 76 -7.60 -12.85 -1.72
CA PHE A 76 -6.49 -12.75 -0.77
C PHE A 76 -5.83 -11.36 -0.61
N PHE A 77 -6.29 -10.32 -1.30
CA PHE A 77 -5.90 -8.93 -1.01
C PHE A 77 -7.05 -7.91 -1.17
N THR A 78 -8.20 -8.35 -1.66
CA THR A 78 -9.45 -7.62 -1.77
C THR A 78 -10.21 -7.80 -0.48
N ILE A 79 -9.88 -7.00 0.53
CA ILE A 79 -10.83 -6.79 1.63
C ILE A 79 -11.93 -5.90 1.06
N ASP A 80 -12.90 -6.53 0.40
CA ASP A 80 -14.01 -5.87 -0.30
C ASP A 80 -14.83 -5.00 0.67
N ASP A 81 -14.87 -5.37 1.95
CA ASP A 81 -15.55 -4.62 3.00
C ASP A 81 -14.82 -3.36 3.50
N ARG A 82 -13.53 -3.16 3.16
CA ARG A 82 -12.79 -1.95 3.59
C ARG A 82 -12.99 -0.76 2.67
N PHE A 83 -13.17 -0.99 1.36
CA PHE A 83 -13.20 0.05 0.34
C PHE A 83 -14.57 0.16 -0.31
N THR A 84 -15.58 0.38 0.53
CA THR A 84 -16.97 0.40 0.10
C THR A 84 -17.36 1.73 -0.55
N ALA A 85 -18.56 1.79 -1.12
CA ALA A 85 -19.13 3.03 -1.63
C ALA A 85 -19.68 3.94 -0.51
N GLN A 86 -19.57 3.52 0.75
CA GLN A 86 -20.19 4.14 1.91
C GLN A 86 -19.19 5.04 2.65
N VAL A 87 -17.96 4.57 2.83
CA VAL A 87 -16.92 5.22 3.62
C VAL A 87 -15.73 5.58 2.73
N LEU A 88 -15.33 6.86 2.75
CA LEU A 88 -14.12 7.30 2.08
C LEU A 88 -12.91 6.97 2.98
N GLN A 89 -11.98 6.19 2.48
CA GLN A 89 -10.80 5.79 3.26
C GLN A 89 -9.65 6.81 3.20
N GLY A 90 -9.71 7.77 2.29
CA GLY A 90 -8.62 8.72 2.02
C GLY A 90 -7.70 8.25 0.89
N ILE A 91 -6.73 9.10 0.57
CA ILE A 91 -5.77 8.92 -0.52
C ILE A 91 -4.49 8.31 0.06
N MET A 92 -4.03 7.19 -0.48
CA MET A 92 -2.79 6.54 -0.09
C MET A 92 -1.64 7.01 -0.99
N PRO A 93 -0.57 7.62 -0.45
CA PRO A 93 0.68 7.81 -1.18
C PRO A 93 1.29 6.44 -1.52
N ASP A 94 1.50 6.17 -2.80
CA ASP A 94 1.97 4.87 -3.29
C ASP A 94 3.02 5.06 -4.39
N SER A 95 4.28 4.82 -4.04
CA SER A 95 5.38 4.88 -5.00
C SER A 95 5.37 3.73 -6.01
N GLY A 96 4.65 2.64 -5.72
CA GLY A 96 4.48 1.50 -6.63
C GLY A 96 3.36 1.68 -7.64
N ALA A 97 2.55 2.74 -7.52
CA ALA A 97 1.47 3.00 -8.47
C ALA A 97 2.01 3.44 -9.85
N LEU A 98 1.41 2.88 -10.91
CA LEU A 98 1.82 3.08 -12.30
C LEU A 98 1.54 4.51 -12.78
N ASN A 99 2.47 5.46 -12.59
CA ASN A 99 2.55 6.82 -13.20
C ASN A 99 1.26 7.67 -13.29
N LEU A 100 0.18 7.21 -12.69
CA LEU A 100 -1.17 7.70 -12.78
C LEU A 100 -1.81 7.46 -11.42
N SER A 101 -2.35 8.52 -10.84
CA SER A 101 -3.15 8.39 -9.63
C SER A 101 -4.52 7.78 -9.96
N THR A 102 -4.97 6.85 -9.14
CA THR A 102 -6.16 6.03 -9.43
C THR A 102 -7.11 5.98 -8.24
N ILE A 103 -8.36 5.70 -8.53
CA ILE A 103 -9.39 5.51 -7.52
C ILE A 103 -10.36 4.41 -7.99
N SER A 104 -10.80 3.54 -7.09
CA SER A 104 -11.91 2.63 -7.42
C SER A 104 -13.21 3.38 -7.59
N LYS A 105 -14.09 2.82 -8.42
CA LYS A 105 -15.47 3.29 -8.55
C LYS A 105 -16.18 3.39 -7.20
N ALA A 106 -15.98 2.43 -6.30
CA ALA A 106 -16.57 2.45 -4.95
C ALA A 106 -16.11 3.68 -4.15
N GLN A 107 -14.80 3.91 -4.05
CA GLN A 107 -14.26 5.06 -3.32
C GLN A 107 -14.62 6.41 -3.99
N TYR A 108 -14.74 6.45 -5.31
CA TYR A 108 -15.28 7.62 -6.01
C TYR A 108 -16.74 7.91 -5.62
N LEU A 109 -17.58 6.88 -5.47
CA LEU A 109 -18.96 7.07 -5.01
C LEU A 109 -19.02 7.57 -3.56
N ALA A 110 -18.12 7.09 -2.69
CA ALA A 110 -17.99 7.61 -1.33
C ALA A 110 -17.56 9.08 -1.32
N LEU A 111 -16.53 9.42 -2.11
CA LEU A 111 -16.07 10.79 -2.30
C LEU A 111 -17.17 11.73 -2.80
N LYS A 112 -17.95 11.29 -3.80
CA LYS A 112 -19.06 12.08 -4.35
C LYS A 112 -20.18 12.31 -3.33
N ARG A 113 -20.36 11.40 -2.36
CA ARG A 113 -21.32 11.61 -1.26
C ARG A 113 -20.83 12.69 -0.32
N GLU A 114 -19.55 12.71 0.01
CA GLU A 114 -18.96 13.72 0.89
C GLU A 114 -18.84 15.09 0.22
N ASP A 115 -18.51 15.11 -1.07
CA ASP A 115 -18.40 16.31 -1.88
C ASP A 115 -19.18 16.15 -3.20
N PRO A 116 -20.45 16.62 -3.23
CA PRO A 116 -21.29 16.54 -4.42
C PRO A 116 -20.79 17.37 -5.62
N SER A 117 -19.86 18.31 -5.41
CA SER A 117 -19.27 19.13 -6.48
C SER A 117 -18.31 18.34 -7.38
N VAL A 118 -17.87 17.18 -6.89
CA VAL A 118 -16.97 16.29 -7.61
C VAL A 118 -17.71 15.62 -8.78
N HIS A 119 -17.22 15.85 -10.00
CA HIS A 119 -17.85 15.38 -11.23
C HIS A 119 -16.92 14.48 -12.05
N LEU A 120 -17.44 13.30 -12.40
CA LEU A 120 -16.81 12.38 -13.34
C LEU A 120 -16.75 13.01 -14.74
N LYS A 121 -15.54 13.14 -15.27
CA LYS A 121 -15.30 13.50 -16.67
C LYS A 121 -15.20 12.22 -17.49
N THR A 122 -16.31 11.83 -18.12
CA THR A 122 -16.38 10.63 -18.99
C THR A 122 -15.63 10.82 -20.30
N SER A 123 -15.37 12.06 -20.74
CA SER A 123 -14.49 12.38 -21.87
C SER A 123 -13.07 11.82 -21.71
N ASN A 124 -12.66 11.55 -20.48
CA ASN A 124 -11.34 11.05 -20.12
C ASN A 124 -11.32 9.51 -19.96
N ALA A 125 -12.40 8.82 -20.33
CA ALA A 125 -12.44 7.37 -20.35
C ALA A 125 -11.35 6.80 -21.27
N GLY A 126 -10.74 5.69 -20.87
CA GLY A 126 -9.64 5.05 -21.61
C GLY A 126 -8.28 5.75 -21.56
N GLN A 127 -8.16 6.91 -20.90
CA GLN A 127 -6.87 7.62 -20.77
C GLN A 127 -5.86 6.86 -19.90
N ALA A 128 -6.34 6.15 -18.86
CA ALA A 128 -5.51 5.25 -18.09
C ALA A 128 -5.80 3.81 -18.50
N ASN A 129 -4.77 3.10 -18.91
CA ASN A 129 -4.80 1.67 -19.21
C ASN A 129 -3.79 0.98 -18.31
N ILE A 130 -4.29 0.20 -17.36
CA ILE A 130 -3.50 -0.34 -16.26
C ILE A 130 -3.62 -1.85 -16.30
N GLN A 131 -2.47 -2.52 -16.32
CA GLN A 131 -2.40 -3.96 -16.21
C GLN A 131 -1.91 -4.32 -14.81
N PHE A 132 -2.72 -5.06 -14.05
CA PHE A 132 -2.35 -5.52 -12.73
C PHE A 132 -1.68 -6.90 -12.85
N GLY A 133 -0.36 -6.94 -12.67
CA GLY A 133 0.43 -8.16 -12.83
C GLY A 133 0.24 -8.79 -14.23
N PRO A 134 0.16 -10.13 -14.34
CA PRO A 134 -0.12 -10.81 -15.61
C PRO A 134 -1.60 -10.72 -16.04
N GLY A 135 -2.44 -9.94 -15.32
CA GLY A 135 -3.87 -9.84 -15.53
C GLY A 135 -4.28 -9.11 -16.82
N LYS A 136 -5.60 -8.96 -17.01
CA LYS A 136 -6.15 -8.21 -18.14
C LYS A 136 -5.91 -6.71 -17.99
N LEU A 137 -5.80 -6.03 -19.12
CA LEU A 137 -5.77 -4.57 -19.18
C LEU A 137 -7.09 -4.00 -18.67
N VAL A 138 -7.02 -3.06 -17.74
CA VAL A 138 -8.16 -2.34 -17.17
C VAL A 138 -8.08 -0.89 -17.63
N SER A 139 -9.11 -0.45 -18.36
CA SER A 139 -9.24 0.93 -18.80
C SER A 139 -10.05 1.75 -17.79
N SER A 140 -9.65 2.99 -17.56
CA SER A 140 -10.42 3.92 -16.72
C SER A 140 -11.77 4.25 -17.33
N ILE A 141 -12.82 4.31 -16.51
CA ILE A 141 -14.16 4.73 -16.93
C ILE A 141 -14.29 6.26 -17.07
N GLY A 142 -13.28 6.99 -16.61
CA GLY A 142 -13.15 8.44 -16.71
C GLY A 142 -12.16 8.94 -15.67
N ALA A 143 -12.12 10.27 -15.48
CA ALA A 143 -11.23 10.89 -14.51
C ALA A 143 -11.97 11.95 -13.70
N VAL A 144 -11.40 12.28 -12.55
CA VAL A 144 -11.87 13.32 -11.65
C VAL A 144 -10.71 14.24 -11.26
N ASN A 145 -10.95 15.54 -11.18
CA ASN A 145 -9.97 16.50 -10.69
C ASN A 145 -10.35 16.87 -9.27
N LEU A 146 -9.41 16.73 -8.33
CA LEU A 146 -9.61 17.01 -6.92
C LEU A 146 -8.64 18.08 -6.46
N VAL A 147 -9.19 19.14 -5.89
CA VAL A 147 -8.42 20.17 -5.20
C VAL A 147 -8.12 19.66 -3.80
N THR A 148 -6.84 19.52 -3.48
CA THR A 148 -6.38 19.01 -2.18
C THR A 148 -5.41 20.00 -1.53
N ALA A 149 -5.04 19.75 -0.28
CA ALA A 149 -4.07 20.58 0.44
C ALA A 149 -2.65 20.57 -0.18
N ILE A 150 -2.33 19.60 -1.06
CA ILE A 150 -1.05 19.53 -1.79
C ILE A 150 -1.16 20.03 -3.24
N GLY A 151 -2.35 20.42 -3.69
CA GLY A 151 -2.62 20.89 -5.05
C GLY A 151 -3.76 20.15 -5.75
N ASN A 152 -3.94 20.44 -7.03
CA ASN A 152 -4.94 19.79 -7.87
C ASN A 152 -4.39 18.47 -8.43
N ILE A 153 -5.13 17.38 -8.26
CA ILE A 153 -4.73 16.03 -8.65
C ILE A 153 -5.80 15.42 -9.54
N THR A 154 -5.38 14.80 -10.64
CA THR A 154 -6.28 14.01 -11.48
C THR A 154 -6.24 12.56 -11.07
N PHE A 155 -7.40 11.99 -10.72
CA PHE A 155 -7.52 10.57 -10.44
C PHE A 155 -8.32 9.87 -11.53
N HIS A 156 -7.76 8.79 -12.05
CA HIS A 156 -8.42 7.92 -13.02
C HIS A 156 -9.28 6.89 -12.29
N ILE A 157 -10.56 6.83 -12.65
CA ILE A 157 -11.52 5.96 -11.98
C ILE A 157 -11.50 4.59 -12.66
N LEU A 158 -11.25 3.55 -11.89
CA LEU A 158 -11.21 2.16 -12.36
C LEU A 158 -12.43 1.39 -11.85
N ASN A 159 -12.98 0.52 -12.69
CA ASN A 159 -14.03 -0.43 -12.28
C ASN A 159 -13.43 -1.72 -11.70
N THR A 160 -12.51 -1.55 -10.76
CA THR A 160 -11.79 -2.61 -10.04
C THR A 160 -11.72 -2.23 -8.56
N PRO A 161 -11.51 -3.21 -7.65
CA PRO A 161 -11.35 -2.96 -6.22
C PRO A 161 -9.95 -2.41 -5.90
N THR A 162 -9.51 -1.40 -6.65
CA THR A 162 -8.26 -0.69 -6.44
C THR A 162 -8.42 0.34 -5.32
N ARG A 163 -7.36 0.58 -4.55
CA ARG A 163 -7.36 1.64 -3.53
C ARG A 163 -7.39 3.03 -4.19
N PHE A 164 -7.52 4.06 -3.37
CA PHE A 164 -7.40 5.44 -3.80
C PHE A 164 -5.92 5.85 -3.72
N LEU A 165 -5.19 5.72 -4.83
CA LEU A 165 -3.72 5.78 -4.87
C LEU A 165 -3.23 7.08 -5.48
N LEU A 166 -2.30 7.75 -4.79
CA LEU A 166 -1.51 8.86 -5.30
C LEU A 166 -0.16 8.34 -5.78
N CYS A 167 0.09 8.42 -7.09
CA CYS A 167 1.29 7.86 -7.68
C CYS A 167 2.54 8.74 -7.48
N LEU A 168 3.72 8.12 -7.63
CA LEU A 168 5.00 8.82 -7.51
C LEU A 168 5.13 10.00 -8.47
N LYS A 169 4.71 9.83 -9.72
CA LYS A 169 4.78 10.89 -10.74
C LYS A 169 3.99 12.14 -10.34
N ASP A 170 2.79 11.97 -9.79
CA ASP A 170 2.00 13.11 -9.32
C ASP A 170 2.61 13.72 -8.06
N MET A 171 3.20 12.92 -7.18
CA MET A 171 3.97 13.44 -6.04
C MET A 171 5.15 14.31 -6.49
N GLU A 172 5.92 13.86 -7.48
CA GLU A 172 7.02 14.61 -8.08
C GLU A 172 6.55 15.93 -8.72
N ASN A 173 5.47 15.88 -9.51
CA ASN A 173 4.90 17.06 -10.16
C ASN A 173 4.43 18.11 -9.14
N LEU A 174 3.85 17.64 -8.03
CA LEU A 174 3.40 18.48 -6.92
C LEU A 174 4.54 18.88 -5.99
N LYS A 175 5.75 18.34 -6.17
CA LYS A 175 6.91 18.51 -5.28
C LYS A 175 6.59 18.15 -3.83
N VAL A 176 5.83 17.07 -3.65
CA VAL A 176 5.51 16.51 -2.34
C VAL A 176 6.31 15.22 -2.14
N ASN A 177 6.82 15.02 -0.93
CA ASN A 177 7.35 13.73 -0.51
C ASN A 177 6.59 13.24 0.72
N PHE A 178 6.39 11.93 0.79
CA PHE A 178 5.87 11.29 1.99
C PHE A 178 7.04 11.02 2.95
N ASN A 179 7.02 11.67 4.12
CA ASN A 179 7.93 11.35 5.21
C ASN A 179 7.28 10.27 6.08
N ASN A 180 7.80 9.05 5.97
CA ASN A 180 7.29 7.90 6.71
C ASN A 180 7.63 7.93 8.20
N ILE A 181 8.68 8.67 8.61
CA ILE A 181 9.11 8.80 10.01
C ILE A 181 8.19 9.75 10.77
N THR A 182 7.93 10.94 10.21
CA THR A 182 7.01 11.91 10.83
C THR A 182 5.56 11.67 10.45
N ASN A 183 5.29 10.75 9.51
CA ASN A 183 3.97 10.42 8.99
C ASN A 183 3.24 11.63 8.37
N GLU A 184 3.94 12.34 7.49
CA GLU A 184 3.48 13.59 6.88
C GLU A 184 3.71 13.60 5.37
N LEU A 185 2.82 14.29 4.65
CA LEU A 185 3.13 14.82 3.33
C LEU A 185 3.84 16.17 3.48
N VAL A 186 5.03 16.26 2.91
CA VAL A 186 5.92 17.40 3.01
C VAL A 186 5.99 18.09 1.65
N GLN A 187 5.60 19.36 1.58
CA GLN A 187 5.65 20.17 0.36
C GLN A 187 6.26 21.54 0.68
N GLY A 188 7.58 21.66 0.54
CA GLY A 188 8.32 22.88 0.93
C GLY A 188 8.22 23.12 2.44
N ALA A 189 7.54 24.18 2.87
CA ALA A 189 7.24 24.47 4.28
C ALA A 189 5.88 23.90 4.74
N ASN A 190 5.03 23.46 3.81
CA ASN A 190 3.75 22.85 4.12
C ASN A 190 3.97 21.43 4.69
N ARG A 191 3.29 21.11 5.79
CA ARG A 191 3.32 19.81 6.47
C ARG A 191 1.88 19.38 6.68
N ILE A 192 1.53 18.23 6.12
CA ILE A 192 0.18 17.68 6.20
C ILE A 192 0.27 16.33 6.91
N PRO A 193 -0.29 16.20 8.12
CA PRO A 193 -0.28 14.93 8.84
C PRO A 193 -1.17 13.91 8.12
N LEU A 194 -0.75 12.65 8.14
CA LEU A 194 -1.50 11.52 7.60
C LEU A 194 -2.04 10.65 8.74
N ILE A 195 -3.10 9.90 8.46
CA ILE A 195 -3.64 8.91 9.41
C ILE A 195 -3.03 7.55 9.08
N ARG A 196 -2.56 6.82 10.09
CA ARG A 196 -2.08 5.43 9.93
C ARG A 196 -3.23 4.47 10.21
N LYS A 197 -3.55 3.62 9.24
CA LYS A 197 -4.43 2.46 9.44
C LYS A 197 -3.99 1.32 8.53
N TRP A 198 -4.04 0.10 9.08
CA TRP A 198 -3.71 -1.14 8.39
C TRP A 198 -2.31 -1.14 7.75
N GLY A 199 -1.31 -0.58 8.44
CA GLY A 199 0.07 -0.50 7.94
C GLY A 199 0.30 0.56 6.85
N HIS A 200 -0.72 1.33 6.47
CA HIS A 200 -0.61 2.35 5.42
C HIS A 200 -0.92 3.75 5.93
N ALA A 201 -0.39 4.77 5.24
CA ALA A 201 -0.67 6.17 5.51
C ALA A 201 -1.77 6.70 4.58
N TRP A 202 -2.67 7.51 5.13
CA TRP A 202 -3.89 7.96 4.46
C TRP A 202 -4.04 9.47 4.57
N PHE A 203 -4.05 10.11 3.41
CA PHE A 203 -4.27 11.53 3.22
C PHE A 203 -5.76 11.81 3.05
N HIS A 204 -6.36 12.47 4.04
CA HIS A 204 -7.78 12.82 4.04
C HIS A 204 -7.98 14.23 3.49
N LEU A 205 -9.07 14.40 2.72
CA LEU A 205 -9.40 15.68 2.08
C LEU A 205 -9.93 16.72 3.08
N ARG A 206 -10.44 16.27 4.24
CA ARG A 206 -10.94 17.13 5.32
C ARG A 206 -10.11 16.90 6.60
N ARG A 207 -10.00 17.96 7.41
CA ARG A 207 -9.26 17.98 8.69
C ARG A 207 -9.93 17.22 9.85
N THR A 208 -11.13 16.67 9.65
CA THR A 208 -11.98 16.18 10.74
C THR A 208 -12.12 14.66 10.70
N GLU A 209 -11.02 13.96 10.91
CA GLU A 209 -11.07 12.67 11.60
C GLU A 209 -9.95 12.74 12.64
N ASN A 210 -10.35 13.05 13.88
CA ASN A 210 -9.45 12.88 15.02
C ASN A 210 -9.26 11.37 15.19
N ALA A 211 -8.00 10.96 15.31
CA ALA A 211 -7.60 9.61 15.67
C ALA A 211 -8.24 9.17 17.00
#